data_AF-A0A6N8NS76-F1
#
_entry.id   AF-A0A6N8NS76-F1
#
_cell.length_a   1.000
_cell.length_b   1.000
_cell.length_c   1.000
_cell.angle_alpha   90.00
_cell.angle_beta   90.00
_cell.angle_gamma   90.00
#
_symmetry.space_group_name_H-M   'P 1'
#
loop_
_entity.id
_entity.type
_entity.pdbx_description
1 polymer ?
#
loop_
_entity_poly.entity_id
_entity_poly.type
_entity_poly.pdbx_seq_one_letter_code
_entity_poly.pdbx_strand_id
1 'polypeptide(L)'
;NLRQVVEGDCTWPQYDRQKHDPVEDALHVTAPLVIVEGNWLLLDDEKWLELASFCDFSIFIHAPAQILRERLISRKIAGGLTRQVAEAFYARTDGPNVERVLMNSRQANLIVEMTEEGRYHFTS
;
A
#
# COMPACT_ATOMS: atom_id res chain seq x y z
N ASN A 1 16.65 -4.57 -3.89
CA ASN A 1 16.05 -4.65 -2.55
C ASN A 1 15.27 -5.95 -2.37
N LEU A 2 14.09 -6.17 -2.97
CA LEU A 2 13.34 -7.45 -2.76
C LEU A 2 14.16 -8.70 -3.09
N ARG A 3 14.91 -8.69 -4.21
CA ARG A 3 15.83 -9.79 -4.55
C ARG A 3 16.83 -10.12 -3.43
N GLN A 4 17.41 -9.10 -2.81
CA GLN A 4 18.38 -9.27 -1.71
C GLN A 4 17.71 -9.78 -0.43
N VAL A 5 16.45 -9.38 -0.18
CA VAL A 5 15.67 -9.92 0.95
C VAL A 5 15.48 -11.43 0.81
N VAL A 6 15.22 -11.92 -0.41
CA VAL A 6 15.07 -13.36 -0.67
C VAL A 6 16.40 -14.12 -0.51
N GLU A 7 17.54 -13.48 -0.80
CA GLU A 7 18.87 -14.05 -0.59
C GLU A 7 19.26 -14.11 0.91
N GLY A 8 18.59 -13.32 1.75
CA GLY A 8 18.83 -13.22 3.20
C GLY A 8 19.98 -12.28 3.56
N ASP A 9 19.99 -11.83 4.82
CA ASP A 9 21.04 -10.97 5.38
C ASP A 9 21.37 -9.74 4.51
N CYS A 10 20.40 -8.82 4.41
CA CYS A 10 20.50 -7.68 3.50
C CYS A 10 20.22 -6.35 4.18
N THR A 11 20.44 -5.26 3.46
CA THR A 11 20.04 -3.92 3.86
C THR A 11 18.74 -3.49 3.15
N TRP A 12 17.99 -2.57 3.76
CA TRP A 12 16.73 -2.06 3.23
C TRP A 12 16.60 -0.54 3.43
N PRO A 13 16.07 0.21 2.44
CA PRO A 13 15.91 1.65 2.58
C PRO A 13 14.74 2.00 3.49
N GLN A 14 14.88 3.12 4.20
CA GLN A 14 13.78 3.71 4.97
C GLN A 14 13.40 5.05 4.37
N TYR A 15 12.10 5.28 4.14
CA TYR A 15 11.62 6.59 3.68
C TYR A 15 11.63 7.61 4.84
N ASP A 16 12.46 8.64 4.72
CA ASP A 16 12.56 9.73 5.70
C ASP A 16 11.49 10.79 5.39
N ARG A 17 10.49 10.89 6.26
CA ARG A 17 9.38 11.82 6.09
C ARG A 17 9.76 13.29 6.26
N GLN A 18 10.89 13.61 6.90
CA GLN A 18 11.36 14.99 7.04
C GLN A 18 12.07 15.45 5.77
N LYS A 19 12.83 14.54 5.15
CA LYS A 19 13.57 14.81 3.90
C LYS A 19 12.73 14.60 2.65
N HIS A 20 11.64 13.83 2.76
CA HIS A 20 10.84 13.35 1.63
C HIS A 20 11.64 12.49 0.64
N ASP A 21 12.66 11.76 1.14
CA ASP A 21 13.55 10.93 0.34
C ASP A 21 13.83 9.58 1.02
N PRO A 22 14.12 8.52 0.25
CA PRO A 22 14.64 7.27 0.78
C PRO A 22 16.06 7.45 1.31
N VAL A 23 16.33 6.89 2.48
CA VAL A 23 17.67 6.69 3.02
C VAL A 23 18.05 5.24 2.76
N GLU A 24 19.00 5.04 1.84
CA GLU A 24 19.52 3.71 1.51
C GLU A 24 20.24 3.07 2.71
N ASP A 25 20.24 1.74 2.73
CA ASP A 25 20.89 0.90 3.74
C ASP A 25 20.55 1.22 5.21
N ALA A 26 19.39 1.82 5.45
CA ALA A 26 18.98 2.29 6.77
C ALA A 26 18.64 1.15 7.76
N LEU A 27 18.21 0.00 7.24
CA LEU A 27 17.77 -1.15 8.04
C LEU A 27 18.55 -2.39 7.66
N HIS A 28 18.96 -3.18 8.66
CA HIS A 28 19.53 -4.51 8.45
C HIS A 28 18.44 -5.57 8.65
N VAL A 29 18.23 -6.41 7.64
CA VAL A 29 17.15 -7.39 7.58
C VAL A 29 17.75 -8.79 7.60
N THR A 30 17.55 -9.46 8.73
CA THR A 30 17.99 -10.86 8.96
C THR A 30 16.84 -11.77 9.36
N ALA A 31 15.63 -11.21 9.50
CA ALA A 31 14.46 -11.96 9.91
C ALA A 31 14.05 -12.99 8.84
N PRO A 32 13.61 -14.19 9.25
CA PRO A 32 13.18 -15.22 8.30
C PRO A 32 11.82 -14.95 7.66
N LEU A 33 11.06 -13.99 8.21
CA LEU A 33 9.79 -13.53 7.68
C LEU A 33 9.84 -12.01 7.50
N VAL A 34 9.62 -11.56 6.27
CA VAL A 34 9.59 -10.14 5.92
C VAL A 34 8.22 -9.80 5.35
N ILE A 35 7.59 -8.78 5.92
CA ILE A 35 6.33 -8.22 5.43
C ILE A 35 6.66 -6.93 4.71
N VAL A 36 6.27 -6.84 3.44
CA VAL A 36 6.43 -5.64 2.62
C VAL A 36 5.04 -5.07 2.35
N GLU A 37 4.84 -3.80 2.68
CA GLU A 37 3.58 -3.10 2.45
C GLU A 37 3.71 -2.02 1.37
N GLY A 38 2.63 -1.81 0.62
CA GLY A 38 2.59 -0.79 -0.42
C GLY A 38 1.33 -0.89 -1.29
N ASN A 39 0.92 0.23 -1.87
CA ASN A 39 -0.33 0.30 -2.64
C ASN A 39 -0.29 -0.45 -3.97
N TRP A 40 0.89 -0.66 -4.55
CA TRP A 40 1.06 -1.11 -5.94
C TRP A 40 1.72 -2.48 -6.06
N LEU A 41 2.01 -3.16 -4.95
CA LEU A 41 2.70 -4.45 -4.93
C LEU A 41 1.95 -5.57 -5.67
N LEU A 42 0.64 -5.39 -5.89
CA LEU A 42 -0.23 -6.31 -6.62
C LEU A 42 -0.78 -5.73 -7.92
N LEU A 43 -0.30 -4.56 -8.35
CA LEU A 43 -0.75 -3.95 -9.59
C LEU A 43 -0.34 -4.83 -10.80
N ASP A 44 -1.28 -5.09 -11.69
CA ASP A 44 -1.07 -5.82 -12.94
C ASP A 44 -0.49 -4.89 -14.01
N ASP A 45 0.76 -4.48 -13.77
CA ASP A 45 1.56 -3.58 -14.61
C ASP A 45 2.98 -4.14 -14.66
N GLU A 46 3.62 -4.07 -15.83
CA GLU A 46 4.91 -4.72 -16.11
C GLU A 46 5.99 -4.43 -15.05
N LYS A 47 6.00 -3.22 -14.48
CA LYS A 47 6.97 -2.84 -13.45
C LYS A 47 6.77 -3.57 -12.13
N TRP A 48 5.52 -3.90 -11.80
CA TRP A 48 5.13 -4.53 -10.54
C TRP A 48 5.06 -6.04 -10.64
N LEU A 49 4.85 -6.57 -11.86
CA LEU A 49 4.87 -8.00 -12.13
C LEU A 49 6.20 -8.67 -11.76
N GLU A 50 7.34 -8.00 -11.91
CA GLU A 50 8.63 -8.59 -11.48
C GLU A 50 8.67 -8.78 -9.95
N LEU A 51 8.09 -7.85 -9.18
CA LEU A 51 8.12 -7.90 -7.71
C LEU A 51 7.35 -9.12 -7.17
N ALA A 52 6.30 -9.53 -7.88
CA ALA A 52 5.53 -10.71 -7.56
C ALA A 52 6.36 -12.00 -7.49
N SER A 53 7.43 -12.09 -8.30
CA SER A 53 8.28 -13.29 -8.36
C SER A 53 9.09 -13.51 -7.08
N PHE A 54 9.24 -12.47 -6.25
CA PHE A 54 9.96 -12.50 -4.98
C PHE A 54 9.02 -12.63 -3.77
N CYS A 55 7.73 -12.91 -3.98
CA CYS A 55 6.71 -12.92 -2.95
C CYS A 55 6.12 -14.33 -2.81
N ASP A 56 6.37 -14.98 -1.67
CA ASP A 56 5.80 -16.30 -1.36
C ASP A 56 4.30 -16.25 -1.09
N PHE A 57 3.83 -15.14 -0.51
CA PHE A 57 2.43 -14.96 -0.11
C PHE A 57 2.00 -13.48 -0.16
N SER A 58 0.86 -13.24 -0.80
CA SER A 58 0.30 -11.91 -1.01
C SER A 58 -1.05 -11.73 -0.32
N ILE A 59 -1.24 -10.54 0.25
CA ILE A 59 -2.49 -10.13 0.89
C ILE A 59 -2.98 -8.86 0.22
N PHE A 60 -4.24 -8.84 -0.20
CA PHE A 60 -4.92 -7.63 -0.65
C PHE A 60 -5.95 -7.19 0.39
N ILE A 61 -5.78 -5.99 0.94
CA ILE A 61 -6.78 -5.40 1.83
C ILE A 61 -7.78 -4.63 0.98
N HIS A 62 -8.97 -5.21 0.79
CA HIS A 62 -10.05 -4.61 0.01
C HIS A 62 -10.96 -3.76 0.90
N ALA A 63 -11.45 -2.66 0.33
CA ALA A 63 -12.57 -1.90 0.86
C ALA A 63 -13.28 -1.18 -0.29
N PRO A 64 -14.62 -1.06 -0.24
CA PRO A 64 -15.37 -0.26 -1.19
C PRO A 64 -14.80 1.17 -1.35
N ALA A 65 -14.68 1.63 -2.60
CA ALA A 65 -14.12 2.94 -2.94
C ALA A 65 -14.80 4.10 -2.19
N GLN A 66 -16.10 4.00 -1.95
CA GLN A 66 -16.87 5.03 -1.22
C GLN A 66 -16.41 5.15 0.25
N ILE A 67 -16.10 4.03 0.89
CA ILE A 67 -15.59 4.00 2.27
C ILE A 67 -14.18 4.59 2.32
N LEU A 68 -13.33 4.21 1.37
CA LEU A 68 -11.98 4.74 1.24
C LEU A 68 -11.99 6.26 1.02
N ARG A 69 -12.89 6.76 0.16
CA ARG A 69 -13.07 8.19 -0.11
C ARG A 69 -13.30 8.99 1.17
N GLU A 70 -14.32 8.63 1.95
CA GLU A 70 -14.64 9.37 3.18
C GLU A 70 -13.53 9.30 4.22
N ARG A 71 -12.86 8.15 4.35
CA ARG A 71 -11.71 7.99 5.26
C ARG A 71 -10.52 8.86 4.86
N LEU A 72 -10.20 8.90 3.57
CA LEU A 72 -9.08 9.69 3.03
C LEU A 72 -9.35 11.20 3.15
N ILE A 73 -10.55 11.65 2.83
CA ILE A 73 -10.98 13.04 3.04
C ILE A 73 -10.93 13.40 4.53
N SER A 74 -11.49 12.55 5.40
CA SER A 74 -11.49 12.79 6.85
C SER A 74 -10.08 12.88 7.43
N ARG A 75 -9.15 12.05 6.95
CA ARG A 75 -7.73 12.12 7.33
C ARG A 75 -7.09 13.45 6.96
N LYS A 76 -7.42 13.99 5.78
CA LYS A 76 -6.92 15.30 5.33
C LYS A 76 -7.51 16.45 6.14
N ILE A 77 -8.79 16.35 6.51
CA ILE A 77 -9.45 17.32 7.40
C ILE A 77 -8.82 17.30 8.80
N ALA A 78 -8.56 16.11 9.35
CA ALA A 78 -7.85 15.97 10.63
C ALA A 78 -6.42 16.55 10.59
N GLY A 79 -5.80 16.60 9.41
CA GLY A 79 -4.53 17.28 9.16
C GLY A 79 -4.63 18.79 8.94
N GLY A 80 -5.81 19.39 9.10
CA GLY A 80 -6.03 20.84 9.05
C GLY A 80 -6.58 21.39 7.72
N LEU A 81 -6.88 20.55 6.73
CA LEU A 81 -7.50 21.01 5.48
C LEU A 81 -9.00 21.24 5.66
N THR A 82 -9.56 22.21 4.94
CA THR A 82 -11.02 22.34 4.83
C THR A 82 -11.59 21.18 4.01
N ARG A 83 -12.88 20.86 4.19
CA ARG A 83 -13.54 19.78 3.44
C ARG A 83 -13.40 19.95 1.93
N GLN A 84 -13.64 21.15 1.42
CA GLN A 84 -13.52 21.45 -0.01
C GLN A 84 -12.11 21.19 -0.55
N VAL A 85 -11.07 21.58 0.20
CA VAL A 85 -9.67 21.34 -0.21
C VAL A 85 -9.32 19.86 -0.12
N ALA A 86 -9.79 19.16 0.91
CA ALA A 86 -9.59 17.71 1.05
C ALA A 86 -10.26 16.90 -0.08
N GLU A 87 -11.48 17.27 -0.46
CA GLU A 87 -12.20 16.66 -1.59
C GLU A 87 -11.50 16.91 -2.93
N ALA A 88 -11.05 18.13 -3.18
CA ALA A 88 -10.26 18.46 -4.37
C ALA A 88 -8.92 17.72 -4.40
N PHE A 89 -8.26 17.57 -3.24
CA PHE A 89 -7.03 16.78 -3.11
C PHE A 89 -7.30 15.31 -3.45
N TYR A 90 -8.35 14.72 -2.88
CA TYR A 90 -8.74 13.34 -3.15
C TYR A 90 -8.98 13.13 -4.66
N ALA A 91 -9.82 13.96 -5.28
CA ALA A 91 -10.14 13.84 -6.70
C ALA A 91 -8.90 13.90 -7.61
N ARG A 92 -7.88 14.69 -7.23
CA ARG A 92 -6.65 14.84 -8.01
C ARG A 92 -5.61 13.74 -7.76
N THR A 93 -5.60 13.11 -6.58
CA THR A 93 -4.47 12.27 -6.14
C THR A 93 -4.91 10.90 -5.62
N ASP A 94 -5.54 10.85 -4.45
CA ASP A 94 -5.89 9.61 -3.78
C ASP A 94 -6.97 8.82 -4.57
N GLY A 95 -7.95 9.50 -5.16
CA GLY A 95 -9.05 8.89 -5.91
C GLY A 95 -8.58 8.08 -7.13
N PRO A 96 -7.81 8.67 -8.07
CA PRO A 96 -7.23 7.93 -9.19
C PRO A 96 -6.36 6.74 -8.76
N ASN A 97 -5.65 6.85 -7.62
CA ASN A 97 -4.85 5.74 -7.10
C ASN A 97 -5.72 4.62 -6.53
N VAL A 98 -6.77 4.94 -5.78
CA VAL A 98 -7.76 3.97 -5.27
C VAL A 98 -8.40 3.23 -6.44
N GLU A 99 -8.85 3.97 -7.44
CA GLU A 99 -9.47 3.42 -8.65
C GLU A 99 -8.51 2.48 -9.39
N ARG A 100 -7.27 2.93 -9.61
CA ARG A 100 -6.23 2.13 -10.28
C ARG A 100 -5.98 0.81 -9.56
N VAL A 101 -5.83 0.84 -8.24
CA VAL A 101 -5.56 -0.37 -7.43
C VAL A 101 -6.75 -1.31 -7.44
N LEU A 102 -7.98 -0.81 -7.24
CA LEU A 102 -9.17 -1.67 -7.20
C LEU A 102 -9.47 -2.32 -8.56
N MET A 103 -9.21 -1.63 -9.67
CA MET A 103 -9.52 -2.16 -11.01
C MET A 103 -8.41 -2.99 -11.64
N ASN A 104 -7.15 -2.76 -11.27
CA ASN A 104 -6.00 -3.33 -11.99
C ASN A 104 -5.06 -4.10 -11.06
N SER A 105 -5.53 -4.57 -9.91
CA SER A 105 -4.74 -5.49 -9.09
C SER A 105 -4.94 -6.93 -9.54
N ARG A 106 -3.86 -7.70 -9.56
CA ARG A 106 -3.88 -9.14 -9.74
C ARG A 106 -4.51 -9.84 -8.53
N GLN A 107 -4.89 -11.10 -8.71
CA GLN A 107 -5.39 -11.91 -7.60
C GLN A 107 -4.30 -12.12 -6.54
N ALA A 108 -4.66 -11.85 -5.28
CA ALA A 108 -3.82 -12.16 -4.11
C ALA A 108 -4.07 -13.58 -3.60
N ASN A 109 -3.14 -14.10 -2.80
CA ASN A 109 -3.34 -15.38 -2.10
C ASN A 109 -4.44 -15.29 -1.05
N LEU A 110 -4.60 -14.10 -0.44
CA LEU A 110 -5.64 -13.81 0.53
C LEU A 110 -6.22 -12.41 0.31
N ILE A 111 -7.54 -12.32 0.33
CA ILE A 111 -8.25 -11.03 0.39
C ILE A 111 -8.77 -10.84 1.81
N VAL A 112 -8.51 -9.66 2.35
CA VAL A 112 -9.02 -9.22 3.65
C VAL A 112 -9.92 -8.03 3.41
N GLU A 113 -11.17 -8.13 3.81
CA GLU A 113 -12.16 -7.08 3.65
C GLU A 113 -12.17 -6.17 4.88
N MET A 114 -12.06 -4.86 4.65
CA MET A 114 -12.23 -3.86 5.69
C MET A 114 -13.67 -3.33 5.70
N THR A 115 -14.32 -3.40 6.85
CA THR A 115 -15.67 -2.85 7.05
C THR A 115 -15.65 -1.33 7.19
N GLU A 116 -16.83 -0.70 7.11
CA GLU A 116 -17.01 0.74 7.36
C GLU A 116 -16.44 1.17 8.72
N GLU A 117 -16.61 0.31 9.73
CA GLU A 117 -16.13 0.50 11.10
C GLU A 117 -14.62 0.29 11.24
N GLY A 118 -13.92 -0.09 10.17
CA GLY A 118 -12.47 -0.35 10.18
C GLY A 118 -12.08 -1.71 10.78
N ARG A 119 -13.02 -2.66 10.90
CA ARG A 119 -12.71 -4.05 11.25
C ARG A 119 -12.29 -4.81 10.00
N TYR A 120 -11.55 -5.90 10.19
CA TYR A 120 -11.11 -6.78 9.11
C TYR A 120 -11.74 -8.16 9.22
N HIS A 121 -12.16 -8.72 8.09
CA HIS A 121 -12.57 -10.13 8.01
C HIS A 121 -11.96 -10.81 6.79
N PHE A 122 -11.67 -12.10 6.94
CA PHE A 122 -11.24 -12.94 5.83
C PHE A 122 -12.44 -13.25 4.95
N THR A 123 -12.26 -13.16 3.63
CA THR A 123 -13.20 -13.75 2.68
C THR A 123 -12.82 -15.21 2.45
N SER A 124 -13.83 -16.08 2.57
CA SER A 124 -13.72 -17.53 2.29
C SER A 124 -13.73 -17.79 0.79
#